data_AF-A0A417JAB8-F1
#
_entry.id   AF-A0A417JAB8-F1
#
_cell.length_a   1.000
_cell.length_b   1.000
_cell.length_c   1.000
_cell.angle_alpha   90.00
_cell.angle_beta   90.00
_cell.angle_gamma   90.00
#
_symmetry.space_group_name_H-M   'P 1'
#
loop_
_entity.id
_entity.type
_entity.pdbx_description
1 polymer ?
#
loop_
_entity_poly.entity_id
_entity_poly.type
_entity_poly.pdbx_seq_one_letter_code
_entity_poly.pdbx_strand_id
1 'polypeptide(L)'
;MEIQLWKEILEPYGQAVDELVVKFNHIKREYQNGRMYSPIESVSGRVKSISSIMEKAQRKNVKIEEIEEKIEDIAGIRIICQFVEDINTVVKIIKKRGDLEVKQEKDYITNSKPSGYRSYHVIAYYTVQTIYGPKKLEVEIQIRTLAMNFWSTIEHSLQYKYKEHMPQELRKRLLSAANAVEVLDNEMASVREEIMDAQNHNRQKANIIADIVRSIEELYYVANKREVEKIQDEFYKIYKQNDMTMLKRFNKQLDIIAETYRAQSLEILGKGY
;
A
#
# COMPACT_ATOMS: atom_id res chain seq x y z
N MET A 1 -16.56 25.86 22.95
CA MET A 1 -15.26 25.42 22.38
C MET A 1 -15.01 26.22 21.12
N GLU A 2 -13.97 27.04 21.11
CA GLU A 2 -13.64 27.93 20.01
C GLU A 2 -12.99 27.17 18.84
N ILE A 3 -13.09 27.71 17.62
CA ILE A 3 -12.51 27.10 16.39
C ILE A 3 -11.00 26.90 16.53
N GLN A 4 -10.32 27.78 17.26
CA GLN A 4 -8.88 27.74 17.49
C GLN A 4 -8.45 26.50 18.29
N LEU A 5 -9.28 26.04 19.23
CA LEU A 5 -9.00 24.87 20.06
C LEU A 5 -9.03 23.55 19.27
N TRP A 6 -9.95 23.44 18.30
CA TRP A 6 -10.05 22.23 17.47
C TRP A 6 -8.84 22.01 16.58
N LYS A 7 -8.27 23.09 16.05
CA LYS A 7 -7.07 23.00 15.23
C LYS A 7 -5.91 22.44 16.06
N GLU A 8 -5.72 22.95 17.26
CA GLU A 8 -4.68 22.49 18.19
C GLU A 8 -4.88 21.02 18.62
N ILE A 9 -6.12 20.60 18.86
CA ILE A 9 -6.44 19.21 19.20
C ILE A 9 -6.14 18.26 18.03
N LEU A 10 -6.47 18.66 16.80
CA LEU A 10 -6.38 17.80 15.62
C LEU A 10 -5.01 17.79 14.94
N GLU A 11 -4.18 18.81 15.13
CA GLU A 11 -2.85 18.90 14.52
C GLU A 11 -1.99 17.65 14.77
N PRO A 12 -1.89 17.11 16.01
CA PRO A 12 -1.11 15.90 16.29
C PRO A 12 -1.66 14.67 15.57
N TYR A 13 -2.98 14.58 15.36
CA TYR A 13 -3.58 13.49 14.59
C TYR A 13 -3.28 13.62 13.10
N GLY A 14 -3.19 14.84 12.56
CA GLY A 14 -2.73 15.11 11.20
C GLY A 14 -1.30 14.61 11.00
N GLN A 15 -0.41 14.99 11.92
CA GLN A 15 0.97 14.50 11.92
C GLN A 15 1.05 12.96 11.99
N ALA A 16 0.27 12.32 12.86
CA ALA A 16 0.23 10.87 12.95
C ALA A 16 -0.20 10.21 11.63
N VAL A 17 -1.19 10.81 10.95
CA VAL A 17 -1.65 10.34 9.64
C VAL A 17 -0.53 10.42 8.60
N ASP A 18 0.12 11.57 8.47
CA ASP A 18 1.17 11.79 7.47
C ASP A 18 2.35 10.84 7.68
N GLU A 19 2.83 10.71 8.93
CA GLU A 19 3.93 9.82 9.28
C GLU A 19 3.60 8.36 8.99
N LEU A 20 2.41 7.88 9.40
CA LEU A 20 2.01 6.49 9.17
C LEU A 20 1.79 6.18 7.69
N VAL A 21 1.18 7.10 6.93
CA VAL A 21 1.00 6.95 5.47
C VAL A 21 2.37 6.80 4.80
N VAL A 22 3.35 7.64 5.15
CA VAL A 22 4.72 7.54 4.59
C VAL A 22 5.36 6.21 4.97
N LYS A 23 5.26 5.80 6.24
CA LYS A 23 5.84 4.55 6.77
C LYS A 23 5.27 3.31 6.09
N PHE A 24 3.95 3.20 5.92
CA PHE A 24 3.35 2.06 5.22
C PHE A 24 3.62 2.07 3.71
N ASN A 25 3.67 3.25 3.06
CA ASN A 25 4.11 3.35 1.68
C ASN A 25 5.58 2.96 1.51
N HIS A 26 6.42 3.18 2.52
CA HIS A 26 7.79 2.69 2.50
C HIS A 26 7.85 1.15 2.49
N ILE A 27 7.05 0.47 3.31
CA ILE A 27 6.94 -1.00 3.29
C ILE A 27 6.57 -1.50 1.90
N LYS A 28 5.55 -0.89 1.26
CA LYS A 28 5.19 -1.21 -0.13
C LYS A 28 6.39 -1.08 -1.07
N ARG A 29 7.16 0.00 -0.96
CA ARG A 29 8.38 0.23 -1.77
C ARG A 29 9.49 -0.77 -1.47
N GLU A 30 9.69 -1.20 -0.23
CA GLU A 30 10.68 -2.22 0.12
C GLU A 30 10.37 -3.54 -0.59
N TYR A 31 9.11 -3.97 -0.62
CA TYR A 31 8.70 -5.14 -1.42
C TYR A 31 9.00 -4.95 -2.91
N GLN A 32 8.69 -3.78 -3.47
CA GLN A 32 8.94 -3.47 -4.88
C GLN A 32 10.43 -3.45 -5.22
N ASN A 33 11.26 -2.82 -4.38
CA ASN A 33 12.71 -2.74 -4.52
C ASN A 33 13.35 -4.13 -4.41
N GLY A 34 12.84 -4.97 -3.50
CA GLY A 34 13.21 -6.38 -3.39
C GLY A 34 12.68 -7.25 -4.54
N ARG A 35 12.00 -6.67 -5.54
CA ARG A 35 11.37 -7.38 -6.66
C ARG A 35 10.35 -8.43 -6.23
N MET A 36 9.75 -8.26 -5.05
CA MET A 36 8.78 -9.16 -4.44
C MET A 36 7.35 -8.67 -4.67
N TYR A 37 6.39 -9.59 -4.56
CA TYR A 37 4.98 -9.25 -4.41
C TYR A 37 4.74 -8.46 -3.12
N SER A 38 3.97 -7.37 -3.18
CA SER A 38 3.63 -6.59 -1.99
C SER A 38 2.20 -6.91 -1.55
N PRO A 39 1.97 -7.22 -0.26
CA PRO A 39 0.62 -7.38 0.27
C PRO A 39 -0.15 -6.05 0.35
N ILE A 40 0.52 -4.91 0.14
CA ILE A 40 -0.06 -3.57 0.18
C ILE A 40 -0.16 -3.02 -1.25
N GLU A 41 -1.39 -2.81 -1.72
CA GLU A 41 -1.66 -2.19 -3.01
C GLU A 41 -1.69 -0.66 -2.89
N SER A 42 -2.34 -0.10 -1.87
CA SER A 42 -2.30 1.35 -1.63
C SER A 42 -2.51 1.70 -0.16
N VAL A 43 -2.00 2.88 0.21
CA VAL A 43 -2.16 3.44 1.56
C VAL A 43 -2.69 4.85 1.42
N SER A 44 -3.73 5.15 2.20
CA SER A 44 -4.26 6.50 2.36
C SER A 44 -4.55 6.76 3.83
N GLY A 45 -4.67 8.03 4.20
CA GLY A 45 -5.02 8.39 5.56
C GLY A 45 -5.80 9.69 5.59
N ARG A 46 -6.51 9.93 6.69
CA ARG A 46 -7.25 11.16 6.92
C ARG A 46 -7.46 11.40 8.40
N VAL A 47 -7.59 12.67 8.76
CA VAL A 47 -8.18 13.08 10.03
C VAL A 47 -9.69 13.20 9.86
N LYS A 48 -10.45 12.72 10.84
CA LYS A 48 -11.90 12.82 10.86
C LYS A 48 -12.33 14.29 10.95
N SER A 49 -13.36 14.68 10.20
CA SER A 49 -13.87 16.05 10.27
C SER A 49 -14.47 16.35 11.65
N ILE A 50 -14.38 17.60 12.09
CA ILE A 50 -14.96 18.07 13.36
C ILE A 50 -16.45 17.70 13.46
N SER A 51 -17.21 17.91 12.37
CA SER A 51 -18.64 17.55 12.31
C SER A 51 -18.88 16.06 12.58
N SER A 52 -18.08 15.17 11.99
CA SER A 52 -18.19 13.73 12.20
C SER A 52 -17.66 13.28 13.57
N ILE A 53 -16.70 14.00 14.16
CA ILE A 53 -16.26 13.77 15.55
C ILE A 53 -17.40 14.12 16.50
N MET A 54 -18.01 15.29 16.36
CA MET A 54 -19.13 15.75 17.20
C MET A 54 -20.34 14.82 17.08
N GLU A 55 -20.73 14.43 15.87
CA GLU A 55 -21.85 13.48 15.65
C GLU A 55 -21.57 12.13 16.32
N LYS A 56 -20.32 11.64 16.25
CA LYS A 56 -19.93 10.39 16.90
C LYS A 56 -19.88 10.51 18.43
N ALA A 57 -19.40 11.64 18.96
CA ALA A 57 -19.38 11.92 20.38
C ALA A 57 -20.80 12.00 20.95
N GLN A 58 -21.72 12.70 20.29
CA GLN A 58 -23.13 12.76 20.67
C GLN A 58 -23.78 11.37 20.68
N ARG A 59 -23.58 10.58 19.61
CA ARG A 59 -24.12 9.22 19.54
C ARG A 59 -23.59 8.28 20.64
N LYS A 60 -22.34 8.47 21.05
CA LYS A 60 -21.71 7.69 22.12
C LYS A 60 -21.89 8.30 23.52
N ASN A 61 -22.60 9.42 23.64
CA ASN A 61 -22.72 10.20 24.87
C ASN A 61 -21.35 10.54 25.51
N VAL A 62 -20.39 10.91 24.68
CA VAL A 62 -19.03 11.30 25.07
C VAL A 62 -18.98 12.81 25.24
N LYS A 63 -18.45 13.27 26.39
CA LYS A 63 -18.26 14.70 26.63
C LYS A 63 -17.10 15.24 25.79
N ILE A 64 -17.12 16.54 25.52
CA ILE A 64 -16.12 17.20 24.66
C ILE A 64 -14.70 16.99 25.18
N GLU A 65 -14.54 17.04 26.50
CA GLU A 65 -13.25 16.92 27.17
C GLU A 65 -12.68 15.49 27.10
N GLU A 66 -13.51 14.50 26.80
CA GLU A 66 -13.16 13.08 26.74
C GLU A 66 -12.97 12.59 25.28
N ILE A 67 -13.03 13.49 24.29
CA ILE A 67 -13.01 13.12 22.87
C ILE A 67 -11.72 12.38 22.49
N GLU A 68 -10.56 12.90 22.91
CA GLU A 68 -9.25 12.31 22.59
C GLU A 68 -9.09 10.89 23.17
N GLU A 69 -9.79 10.59 24.27
CA GLU A 69 -9.72 9.30 24.97
C GLU A 69 -10.75 8.29 24.47
N LYS A 70 -11.95 8.73 24.06
CA LYS A 70 -13.09 7.85 23.75
C LYS A 70 -13.41 7.70 22.26
N ILE A 71 -12.81 8.53 21.41
CA ILE A 71 -13.01 8.49 19.95
C ILE A 71 -11.74 7.94 19.28
N GLU A 72 -11.75 6.63 19.07
CA GLU A 72 -10.58 5.87 18.56
C GLU A 72 -10.21 6.14 17.09
N ASP A 73 -11.11 6.76 16.29
CA ASP A 73 -10.98 6.93 14.84
C ASP A 73 -10.81 8.39 14.41
N ILE A 74 -10.18 9.22 15.24
CA ILE A 74 -9.83 10.60 14.86
C ILE A 74 -8.77 10.58 13.76
N ALA A 75 -7.69 9.81 13.95
CA ALA A 75 -6.72 9.49 12.89
C ALA A 75 -7.08 8.14 12.27
N GLY A 76 -7.38 8.15 10.97
CA GLY A 76 -7.74 6.95 10.22
C GLY A 76 -6.72 6.68 9.11
N ILE A 77 -6.13 5.49 9.12
CA ILE A 77 -5.31 4.95 8.04
C ILE A 77 -6.13 3.89 7.30
N ARG A 78 -6.00 3.85 5.98
CA ARG A 78 -6.58 2.81 5.15
C ARG A 78 -5.51 2.16 4.30
N ILE A 79 -5.37 0.85 4.47
CA ILE A 79 -4.49 0.00 3.69
C ILE A 79 -5.37 -0.89 2.79
N ILE A 80 -5.15 -0.79 1.49
CA ILE A 80 -5.82 -1.63 0.50
C ILE A 80 -4.88 -2.76 0.11
N CYS A 81 -5.39 -3.98 0.18
CA CYS A 81 -4.74 -5.21 -0.27
C CYS A 81 -5.39 -5.70 -1.56
N GLN A 82 -4.68 -6.49 -2.35
CA GLN A 82 -5.26 -7.12 -3.53
C GLN A 82 -6.16 -8.30 -3.13
N PHE A 83 -5.68 -9.15 -2.21
CA PHE A 83 -6.41 -10.33 -1.74
C PHE A 83 -6.75 -10.28 -0.25
N VAL A 84 -7.69 -11.13 0.17
CA VAL A 84 -8.09 -11.25 1.58
C VAL A 84 -6.94 -11.82 2.43
N GLU A 85 -6.16 -12.76 1.89
CA GLU A 85 -5.01 -13.38 2.55
C GLU A 85 -3.93 -12.36 2.92
N ASP A 86 -3.76 -11.33 2.09
CA ASP A 86 -2.77 -10.28 2.30
C ASP A 86 -3.12 -9.41 3.51
N ILE A 87 -4.40 -9.33 3.89
CA ILE A 87 -4.86 -8.61 5.09
C ILE A 87 -4.18 -9.19 6.33
N ASN A 88 -4.13 -10.52 6.46
CA ASN A 88 -3.44 -11.19 7.56
C ASN A 88 -1.93 -10.89 7.55
N THR A 89 -1.33 -10.80 6.37
CA THR A 89 0.08 -10.44 6.21
C THR A 89 0.34 -9.00 6.69
N VAL A 90 -0.52 -8.05 6.30
CA VAL A 90 -0.43 -6.65 6.75
C VAL A 90 -0.64 -6.53 8.27
N VAL A 91 -1.60 -7.26 8.85
CA VAL A 91 -1.80 -7.29 10.31
C VAL A 91 -0.54 -7.79 11.02
N LYS A 92 0.09 -8.87 10.54
CA LYS A 92 1.37 -9.37 11.09
C LYS A 92 2.48 -8.34 10.97
N ILE A 93 2.56 -7.60 9.87
CA ILE A 93 3.52 -6.51 9.69
C ILE A 93 3.28 -5.43 10.74
N ILE A 94 2.04 -4.97 10.93
CA ILE A 94 1.67 -3.95 11.94
C ILE A 94 2.09 -4.40 13.34
N LYS A 95 1.76 -5.64 13.72
CA LYS A 95 2.05 -6.20 15.06
C LYS A 95 3.54 -6.36 15.36
N LYS A 96 4.40 -6.42 14.33
CA LYS A 96 5.86 -6.53 14.48
C LYS A 96 6.55 -5.18 14.60
N ARG A 97 5.84 -4.07 14.37
CA ARG A 97 6.45 -2.73 14.41
C ARG A 97 6.73 -2.32 15.85
N GLY A 98 7.90 -1.71 16.07
CA GLY A 98 8.27 -1.17 17.38
C GLY A 98 7.70 0.22 17.68
N ASP A 99 7.09 0.89 16.69
CA ASP A 99 6.54 2.25 16.84
C ASP A 99 5.00 2.28 16.96
N LEU A 100 4.34 1.12 16.99
CA LEU A 100 2.90 0.98 17.19
C LEU A 100 2.63 -0.01 18.32
N GLU A 101 1.70 0.34 19.20
CA GLU A 101 1.21 -0.56 20.25
C GLU A 101 -0.24 -0.94 19.94
N VAL A 102 -0.49 -2.20 19.57
CA VAL A 102 -1.84 -2.65 19.22
C VAL A 102 -2.73 -2.70 20.47
N LYS A 103 -3.79 -1.90 20.47
CA LYS A 103 -4.80 -1.84 21.55
C LYS A 103 -5.90 -2.87 21.32
N GLN A 104 -6.43 -2.96 20.11
CA GLN A 104 -7.57 -3.82 19.78
C GLN A 104 -7.59 -4.22 18.30
N GLU A 105 -8.04 -5.43 18.00
CA GLU A 105 -8.33 -5.91 16.64
C GLU A 105 -9.84 -6.20 16.51
N LYS A 106 -10.46 -5.77 15.41
CA LYS A 106 -11.87 -6.02 15.11
C LYS A 106 -11.98 -6.63 13.71
N ASP A 107 -12.28 -7.93 13.67
CA ASP A 107 -12.40 -8.70 12.44
C ASP A 107 -13.86 -8.73 11.95
N TYR A 108 -14.17 -7.86 10.98
CA TYR A 108 -15.47 -7.85 10.28
C TYR A 108 -15.42 -8.62 8.96
N ILE A 109 -14.33 -9.33 8.65
CA ILE A 109 -14.25 -10.20 7.48
C ILE A 109 -14.92 -11.52 7.84
N THR A 110 -14.46 -12.16 8.91
CA THR A 110 -15.07 -13.40 9.41
C THR A 110 -16.39 -13.12 10.13
N ASN A 111 -16.50 -12.00 10.85
CA ASN A 111 -17.73 -11.60 11.56
C ASN A 111 -18.39 -10.40 10.89
N SER A 112 -18.85 -10.59 9.65
CA SER A 112 -19.49 -9.52 8.88
C SER A 112 -20.74 -8.97 9.59
N LYS A 113 -20.96 -7.66 9.44
CA LYS A 113 -22.16 -7.02 10.02
C LYS A 113 -23.42 -7.43 9.23
N PRO A 114 -24.63 -7.35 9.83
CA PRO A 114 -25.88 -7.59 9.11
C PRO A 114 -26.07 -6.72 7.85
N SER A 115 -25.40 -5.57 7.76
CA SER A 115 -25.40 -4.72 6.57
C SER A 115 -24.60 -5.29 5.39
N GLY A 116 -23.80 -6.33 5.60
CA GLY A 116 -22.82 -6.84 4.63
C GLY A 116 -21.42 -6.21 4.74
N TYR A 117 -21.22 -5.31 5.71
CA TYR A 117 -19.95 -4.62 5.90
C TYR A 117 -18.81 -5.56 6.28
N ARG A 118 -17.68 -5.42 5.57
CA ARG A 118 -16.44 -6.19 5.76
C ARG A 118 -15.21 -5.29 5.77
N SER A 119 -14.32 -5.55 6.71
CA SER A 119 -13.04 -4.87 6.90
C SER A 119 -12.29 -5.52 8.05
N TYR A 120 -10.97 -5.41 8.08
CA TYR A 120 -10.21 -5.67 9.31
C TYR A 120 -9.78 -4.34 9.93
N HIS A 121 -10.04 -4.14 11.22
CA HIS A 121 -9.65 -2.92 11.92
C HIS A 121 -8.62 -3.21 13.00
N VAL A 122 -7.55 -2.43 13.01
CA VAL A 122 -6.56 -2.42 14.08
C VAL A 122 -6.60 -1.05 14.74
N ILE A 123 -6.94 -1.01 16.02
CA ILE A 123 -6.79 0.18 16.86
C ILE A 123 -5.42 0.08 17.54
N ALA A 124 -4.59 1.10 17.37
CA ALA A 124 -3.25 1.12 17.93
C ALA A 124 -2.94 2.48 18.56
N TYR A 125 -2.02 2.50 19.51
CA TYR A 125 -1.40 3.73 19.96
C TYR A 125 -0.17 4.06 19.12
N TYR A 126 -0.04 5.33 18.76
CA TYR A 126 1.09 5.91 18.04
C TYR A 126 1.56 7.18 18.74
N THR A 127 2.87 7.37 18.87
CA THR A 127 3.42 8.55 19.54
C THR A 127 4.06 9.49 18.51
N VAL A 128 3.50 10.69 18.39
CA VAL A 128 4.07 11.77 17.57
C VAL A 128 4.96 12.67 18.42
N GLN A 129 5.96 13.29 17.80
CA GLN A 129 6.82 14.29 18.44
C GLN A 129 6.33 15.68 18.08
N THR A 130 5.86 16.44 19.07
CA THR A 130 5.36 17.81 18.88
C THR A 130 6.30 18.84 19.53
N ILE A 131 6.09 20.13 19.24
CA ILE A 131 6.84 21.21 19.91
C ILE A 131 6.59 21.28 21.43
N TYR A 132 5.54 20.63 21.93
CA TYR A 132 5.20 20.54 23.35
C TYR A 132 5.65 19.20 23.97
N GLY A 133 6.38 18.38 23.21
CA GLY A 133 6.84 17.05 23.61
C GLY A 133 6.09 15.90 22.93
N PRO A 134 6.39 14.65 23.31
CA PRO A 134 5.76 13.47 22.75
C PRO A 134 4.28 13.40 23.15
N LYS A 135 3.41 13.10 22.18
CA LYS A 135 1.97 12.89 22.40
C LYS A 135 1.57 11.50 21.89
N LYS A 136 1.05 10.67 22.80
CA LYS A 136 0.51 9.33 22.49
C LYS A 136 -0.95 9.47 22.06
N LEU A 137 -1.29 8.92 20.90
CA LEU A 137 -2.60 9.07 20.25
C LEU A 137 -3.15 7.70 19.84
N GLU A 138 -4.47 7.59 19.73
CA GLU A 138 -5.10 6.44 19.09
C GLU A 138 -5.23 6.64 17.58
N VAL A 139 -4.90 5.59 16.83
CA VAL A 139 -5.04 5.52 15.38
C VAL A 139 -5.85 4.27 14.99
N GLU A 140 -6.82 4.43 14.09
CA GLU A 140 -7.55 3.32 13.49
C GLU A 140 -6.95 2.98 12.13
N ILE A 141 -6.46 1.77 11.96
CA ILE A 141 -5.95 1.24 10.70
C ILE A 141 -6.98 0.26 10.13
N GLN A 142 -7.62 0.64 9.03
CA GLN A 142 -8.57 -0.17 8.29
C GLN A 142 -7.85 -0.89 7.14
N ILE A 143 -7.95 -2.22 7.10
CA ILE A 143 -7.33 -3.05 6.07
C ILE A 143 -8.46 -3.74 5.28
N ARG A 144 -8.43 -3.61 3.95
CA ARG A 144 -9.52 -4.04 3.05
C ARG A 144 -9.00 -4.51 1.70
N THR A 145 -9.77 -5.33 0.99
CA THR A 145 -9.59 -5.52 -0.46
C THR A 145 -10.09 -4.28 -1.23
N LEU A 146 -9.76 -4.20 -2.53
CA LEU A 146 -10.32 -3.17 -3.41
C LEU A 146 -11.87 -3.23 -3.42
N ALA A 147 -12.43 -4.43 -3.53
CA ALA A 147 -13.87 -4.66 -3.61
C ALA A 147 -14.58 -4.27 -2.30
N MET A 148 -14.05 -4.67 -1.14
CA MET A 148 -14.54 -4.25 0.17
C MET A 148 -14.52 -2.73 0.33
N ASN A 149 -13.44 -2.07 -0.12
CA ASN A 149 -13.32 -0.62 -0.03
C ASN A 149 -14.32 0.11 -0.93
N PHE A 150 -14.53 -0.37 -2.16
CA PHE A 150 -15.52 0.18 -3.08
C PHE A 150 -16.92 0.13 -2.46
N TRP A 151 -17.35 -1.05 -2.00
CA TRP A 151 -18.65 -1.22 -1.37
C TRP A 151 -18.82 -0.35 -0.13
N SER A 152 -17.82 -0.35 0.77
CA SER A 152 -17.85 0.43 2.01
C SER A 152 -17.93 1.94 1.78
N THR A 153 -17.36 2.43 0.68
CA THR A 153 -17.39 3.86 0.33
C THR A 153 -18.79 4.28 -0.13
N ILE A 154 -19.46 3.42 -0.92
CA ILE A 154 -20.85 3.64 -1.36
C ILE A 154 -21.80 3.54 -0.17
N GLU A 155 -21.70 2.48 0.64
CA GLU A 155 -22.55 2.27 1.81
C GLU A 155 -22.44 3.45 2.78
N HIS A 156 -21.22 3.89 3.11
CA HIS A 156 -21.03 5.03 4.01
C HIS A 156 -21.66 6.32 3.48
N SER A 157 -21.56 6.57 2.16
CA SER A 157 -22.14 7.76 1.54
C SER A 157 -23.67 7.75 1.61
N LEU A 158 -24.28 6.58 1.37
CA LEU A 158 -25.73 6.39 1.48
C LEU A 158 -26.19 6.45 2.93
N GLN A 159 -25.45 5.84 3.86
CA GLN A 159 -25.75 5.88 5.29
C GLN A 159 -25.67 7.31 5.83
N TYR A 160 -24.73 8.13 5.35
CA TYR A 160 -24.65 9.54 5.72
C TYR A 160 -25.88 10.34 5.22
N LYS A 161 -26.30 10.11 3.97
CA LYS A 161 -27.45 10.80 3.36
C LYS A 161 -28.78 10.42 4.02
N TYR A 162 -29.01 9.12 4.22
CA TYR A 162 -30.31 8.61 4.67
C TYR A 162 -30.40 8.38 6.17
N LYS A 163 -29.27 8.26 6.87
CA LYS A 163 -29.18 7.91 8.29
C LYS A 163 -30.07 6.70 8.60
N GLU A 164 -31.02 6.84 9.51
CA GLU A 164 -31.94 5.76 9.90
C GLU A 164 -33.06 5.51 8.88
N HIS A 165 -33.31 6.46 7.98
CA HIS A 165 -34.41 6.45 7.00
C HIS A 165 -34.06 5.78 5.67
N MET A 166 -33.01 4.95 5.62
CA MET A 166 -32.62 4.26 4.38
C MET A 166 -33.73 3.30 3.92
N PRO A 167 -34.26 3.44 2.69
CA PRO A 167 -35.31 2.57 2.16
C PRO A 167 -34.91 1.09 2.19
N GLN A 168 -35.86 0.22 2.55
CA GLN A 168 -35.60 -1.21 2.70
C GLN A 168 -35.08 -1.86 1.40
N GLU A 169 -35.62 -1.48 0.25
CA GLU A 169 -35.13 -1.95 -1.05
C GLU A 169 -33.68 -1.55 -1.31
N LEU A 170 -33.27 -0.35 -0.89
CA LEU A 170 -31.88 0.08 -1.01
C LEU A 170 -30.95 -0.72 -0.09
N ARG A 171 -31.38 -0.98 1.16
CA ARG A 171 -30.64 -1.85 2.09
C ARG A 171 -30.45 -3.26 1.51
N LYS A 172 -31.50 -3.83 0.92
CA LYS A 172 -31.45 -5.14 0.26
C LYS A 172 -30.47 -5.15 -0.90
N ARG A 173 -30.48 -4.12 -1.76
CA ARG A 173 -29.51 -3.97 -2.86
C ARG A 173 -28.07 -3.86 -2.36
N LEU A 174 -27.82 -3.09 -1.30
CA LEU A 174 -26.50 -2.98 -0.70
C LEU A 174 -26.02 -4.32 -0.15
N LEU A 175 -26.89 -5.06 0.54
CA LEU A 175 -26.56 -6.39 1.05
C LEU A 175 -26.26 -7.37 -0.10
N SER A 176 -27.06 -7.37 -1.16
CA SER A 176 -26.77 -8.19 -2.36
C SER A 176 -25.43 -7.83 -2.99
N ALA A 177 -25.09 -6.54 -3.09
CA ALA A 177 -23.80 -6.09 -3.59
C ALA A 177 -22.64 -6.53 -2.68
N ALA A 178 -22.84 -6.54 -1.35
CA ALA A 178 -21.84 -7.00 -0.39
C ALA A 178 -21.54 -8.50 -0.57
N ASN A 179 -22.59 -9.29 -0.80
CA ASN A 179 -22.46 -10.73 -1.06
C ASN A 179 -21.78 -10.99 -2.42
N ALA A 180 -22.06 -10.18 -3.44
CA ALA A 180 -21.36 -10.27 -4.71
C ALA A 180 -19.86 -9.94 -4.58
N VAL A 181 -19.51 -8.96 -3.74
CA VAL A 181 -18.10 -8.63 -3.41
C VAL A 181 -17.40 -9.81 -2.72
N GLU A 182 -18.07 -10.49 -1.79
CA GLU A 182 -17.53 -11.71 -1.18
C GLU A 182 -17.24 -12.79 -2.20
N VAL A 183 -18.21 -13.09 -3.07
CA VAL A 183 -18.04 -14.10 -4.11
C VAL A 183 -16.85 -13.74 -4.99
N LEU A 184 -16.76 -12.48 -5.43
CA LEU A 184 -15.62 -12.00 -6.22
C LEU A 184 -14.29 -12.21 -5.49
N ASP A 185 -14.18 -11.76 -4.23
CA ASP A 185 -12.94 -11.89 -3.45
C ASP A 185 -12.56 -13.37 -3.27
N ASN A 186 -13.53 -14.28 -3.05
CA ASN A 186 -13.30 -15.72 -2.93
C ASN A 186 -12.86 -16.37 -4.24
N GLU A 187 -13.49 -16.02 -5.36
CA GLU A 187 -13.09 -16.52 -6.69
C GLU A 187 -11.67 -16.08 -7.01
N MET A 188 -11.32 -14.82 -6.76
CA MET A 188 -9.96 -14.31 -6.98
C MET A 188 -8.94 -14.96 -6.04
N ALA A 189 -9.33 -15.30 -4.81
CA ALA A 189 -8.49 -16.07 -3.88
C ALA A 189 -8.20 -17.48 -4.41
N SER A 190 -9.16 -18.14 -5.06
CA SER A 190 -8.98 -19.50 -5.59
C SER A 190 -7.91 -19.60 -6.69
N VAL A 191 -7.72 -18.52 -7.46
CA VAL A 191 -6.71 -18.41 -8.52
C VAL A 191 -5.51 -17.53 -8.12
N ARG A 192 -5.36 -17.25 -6.81
CA ARG A 192 -4.34 -16.34 -6.29
C ARG A 192 -2.93 -16.76 -6.65
N GLU A 193 -2.60 -18.05 -6.54
CA GLU A 193 -1.26 -18.57 -6.87
C GLU A 193 -0.90 -18.30 -8.34
N GLU A 194 -1.81 -18.61 -9.26
CA GLU A 194 -1.62 -18.36 -10.69
C GLU A 194 -1.46 -16.86 -11.00
N ILE A 195 -2.28 -16.01 -10.37
CA ILE A 195 -2.17 -14.55 -10.52
C ILE A 195 -0.82 -14.06 -10.01
N MET A 196 -0.39 -14.53 -8.83
CA MET A 196 0.88 -14.14 -8.24
C MET A 196 2.05 -14.58 -9.12
N ASP A 197 2.01 -15.80 -9.66
CA ASP A 197 3.03 -16.31 -10.57
C ASP A 197 3.11 -15.51 -11.85
N ALA A 198 1.96 -15.19 -12.48
CA ALA A 198 1.91 -14.36 -13.67
C ALA A 198 2.42 -12.93 -13.41
N GLN A 199 2.03 -12.31 -12.30
CA GLN A 199 2.51 -10.99 -11.89
C GLN A 199 4.01 -10.98 -11.61
N ASN A 200 4.51 -11.99 -10.89
CA ASN A 200 5.94 -12.14 -10.60
C ASN A 200 6.74 -12.37 -11.89
N HIS A 201 6.24 -13.19 -12.80
CA HIS A 201 6.87 -13.42 -14.10
C HIS A 201 6.99 -12.13 -14.91
N ASN A 202 5.89 -11.38 -15.04
CA ASN A 202 5.87 -10.10 -15.75
C ASN A 202 6.80 -9.07 -15.11
N ARG A 203 6.81 -8.99 -13.78
CA ARG A 203 7.71 -8.09 -13.03
C ARG A 203 9.18 -8.48 -13.21
N GLN A 204 9.53 -9.77 -13.12
CA GLN A 204 10.89 -10.24 -13.37
C GLN A 204 11.36 -9.91 -14.77
N LYS A 205 10.50 -10.12 -15.77
CA LYS A 205 10.79 -9.78 -17.16
C LYS A 205 11.05 -8.29 -17.34
N ALA A 206 10.18 -7.43 -16.79
CA ALA A 206 10.34 -5.98 -16.83
C ALA A 206 11.66 -5.53 -16.16
N ASN A 207 12.01 -6.12 -15.02
CA ASN A 207 13.25 -5.81 -14.31
C ASN A 207 14.49 -6.21 -15.12
N ILE A 208 14.50 -7.39 -15.74
CA ILE A 208 15.61 -7.83 -16.59
C ILE A 208 15.77 -6.89 -17.79
N ILE A 209 14.66 -6.49 -18.42
CA ILE A 209 14.71 -5.52 -19.52
C ILE A 209 15.30 -4.19 -19.06
N ALA A 210 14.88 -3.68 -17.90
CA ALA A 210 15.42 -2.44 -17.34
C ALA A 210 16.92 -2.56 -17.02
N ASP A 211 17.37 -3.69 -16.45
CA ASP A 211 18.77 -3.95 -16.18
C ASP A 211 19.59 -3.98 -17.49
N ILE A 212 19.11 -4.67 -18.52
CA ILE A 212 19.75 -4.70 -19.85
C ILE A 212 19.89 -3.30 -20.42
N VAL A 213 18.79 -2.52 -20.46
CA VAL A 213 18.79 -1.17 -21.03
C VAL A 213 19.79 -0.27 -20.31
N ARG A 214 19.80 -0.30 -18.97
CA ARG A 214 20.78 0.45 -18.17
C ARG A 214 22.22 0.03 -18.49
N SER A 215 22.50 -1.27 -18.58
CA SER A 215 23.85 -1.75 -18.94
C SER A 215 24.27 -1.31 -20.35
N ILE A 216 23.34 -1.27 -21.32
CA ILE A 216 23.61 -0.73 -22.66
C ILE A 216 23.89 0.78 -22.59
N GLU A 217 23.10 1.54 -21.81
CA GLU A 217 23.32 2.98 -21.60
C GLU A 217 24.69 3.27 -20.98
N GLU A 218 25.13 2.46 -20.01
CA GLU A 218 26.46 2.58 -19.41
C GLU A 218 27.57 2.32 -20.44
N LEU A 219 27.40 1.31 -21.30
CA LEU A 219 28.37 0.97 -22.35
C LEU A 219 28.56 2.07 -23.38
N TYR A 220 27.57 2.93 -23.64
CA TYR A 220 27.74 4.06 -24.55
C TYR A 220 28.87 5.02 -24.16
N TYR A 221 29.20 5.11 -22.86
CA TYR A 221 30.23 6.01 -22.36
C TYR A 221 31.63 5.41 -22.38
N VAL A 222 31.75 4.07 -22.42
CA VAL A 222 33.02 3.35 -22.21
C VAL A 222 33.42 2.43 -23.38
N ALA A 223 32.50 2.06 -24.25
CA ALA A 223 32.72 1.14 -25.37
C ALA A 223 32.62 1.85 -26.74
N ASN A 224 33.04 1.16 -27.81
CA ASN A 224 32.92 1.69 -29.16
C ASN A 224 31.46 1.66 -29.63
N LYS A 225 31.00 2.75 -30.25
CA LYS A 225 29.66 2.90 -30.83
C LYS A 225 29.21 1.68 -31.67
N ARG A 226 30.09 1.13 -32.52
CA ARG A 226 29.76 -0.05 -33.36
C ARG A 226 29.46 -1.31 -32.54
N GLU A 227 30.09 -1.47 -31.38
CA GLU A 227 29.87 -2.61 -30.51
C GLU A 227 28.54 -2.46 -29.75
N VAL A 228 28.26 -1.25 -29.26
CA VAL A 228 26.99 -0.92 -28.60
C VAL A 228 25.80 -1.10 -29.57
N GLU A 229 25.93 -0.67 -30.83
CA GLU A 229 24.92 -0.90 -31.87
C GLU A 229 24.63 -2.39 -32.10
N LYS A 230 25.66 -3.24 -32.12
CA LYS A 230 25.47 -4.71 -32.24
C LYS A 230 24.75 -5.30 -31.05
N ILE A 231 25.12 -4.89 -29.84
CA ILE A 231 24.47 -5.33 -28.59
C ILE A 231 23.00 -4.93 -28.59
N GLN A 232 22.67 -3.71 -29.03
CA GLN A 232 21.30 -3.25 -29.17
C GLN A 232 20.50 -4.09 -30.18
N ASP A 233 21.05 -4.34 -31.37
CA ASP A 233 20.39 -5.15 -32.39
C ASP A 233 20.11 -6.58 -31.90
N GLU A 234 21.04 -7.17 -31.16
CA GLU A 234 20.87 -8.49 -30.54
C GLU A 234 19.78 -8.45 -29.47
N PHE A 235 19.80 -7.46 -28.58
CA PHE A 235 18.76 -7.27 -27.58
C PHE A 235 17.37 -7.14 -28.22
N TYR A 236 17.22 -6.34 -29.27
CA TYR A 236 15.94 -6.18 -29.97
C TYR A 236 15.44 -7.48 -30.60
N LYS A 237 16.33 -8.32 -31.14
CA LYS A 237 15.97 -9.64 -31.67
C LYS A 237 15.46 -10.56 -30.56
N ILE A 238 16.15 -10.62 -29.43
CA ILE A 238 15.76 -11.44 -28.28
C ILE A 238 14.44 -10.95 -27.67
N TYR A 239 14.30 -9.63 -27.50
CA TYR A 239 13.09 -9.01 -26.98
C TYR A 239 11.84 -9.38 -27.79
N LYS A 240 11.94 -9.37 -29.14
CA LYS A 240 10.85 -9.77 -30.04
C LYS A 240 10.42 -11.23 -29.92
N GLN A 241 11.33 -12.12 -29.50
CA GLN A 241 11.03 -13.55 -29.33
C GLN A 241 10.26 -13.85 -28.05
N ASN A 242 10.17 -12.88 -27.12
CA ASN A 242 9.42 -13.01 -25.87
C ASN A 242 9.90 -14.17 -24.97
N ASP A 243 11.14 -14.64 -25.13
CA ASP A 243 11.72 -15.75 -24.36
C ASP A 243 12.50 -15.23 -23.13
N MET A 244 11.98 -15.56 -21.95
CA MET A 244 12.59 -15.17 -20.67
C MET A 244 13.96 -15.82 -20.41
N THR A 245 14.20 -17.02 -20.91
CA THR A 245 15.48 -17.72 -20.76
C THR A 245 16.56 -17.02 -21.57
N MET A 246 16.23 -16.61 -22.81
CA MET A 246 17.14 -15.85 -23.65
C MET A 246 17.44 -14.48 -23.05
N LEU A 247 16.44 -13.76 -22.55
CA LEU A 247 16.63 -12.47 -21.87
C LEU A 247 17.58 -12.60 -20.67
N LYS A 248 17.39 -13.62 -19.82
CA LYS A 248 18.27 -13.88 -18.67
C LYS A 248 19.71 -14.18 -19.10
N ARG A 249 19.88 -15.01 -20.13
CA ARG A 249 21.21 -15.35 -20.67
C ARG A 249 21.90 -14.13 -21.23
N PHE A 250 21.19 -13.32 -22.00
CA PHE A 250 21.71 -12.09 -22.58
C PHE A 250 22.12 -11.08 -21.51
N ASN A 251 21.27 -10.85 -20.50
CA ASN A 251 21.60 -9.95 -19.38
C ASN A 251 22.91 -10.37 -18.70
N LYS A 252 23.07 -11.67 -18.40
CA LYS A 252 24.30 -12.18 -17.78
C LYS A 252 25.54 -11.98 -18.66
N GLN A 253 25.42 -12.17 -19.98
CA GLN A 253 26.52 -11.92 -20.91
C GLN A 253 26.87 -10.43 -20.96
N LEU A 254 25.86 -9.57 -20.99
CA LEU A 254 26.02 -8.13 -21.01
C LEU A 254 26.70 -7.59 -19.74
N ASP A 255 26.34 -8.13 -18.57
CA ASP A 255 26.98 -7.76 -17.30
C ASP A 255 28.50 -8.04 -17.33
N ILE A 256 28.91 -9.19 -17.86
CA ILE A 256 30.34 -9.55 -18.02
C ILE A 256 31.05 -8.58 -18.97
N ILE A 257 30.39 -8.23 -20.09
CA ILE A 257 30.93 -7.27 -21.05
C ILE A 257 31.11 -5.90 -20.36
N ALA A 258 30.08 -5.41 -19.68
CA ALA A 258 30.12 -4.12 -18.97
C ALA A 258 31.19 -4.07 -17.86
N GLU A 259 31.40 -5.17 -17.12
CA GLU A 259 32.51 -5.26 -16.16
C GLU A 259 33.89 -5.19 -16.85
N THR A 260 34.05 -5.86 -17.99
CA THR A 260 35.31 -5.86 -18.75
C THR A 260 35.69 -4.45 -19.22
N TYR A 261 34.74 -3.70 -19.79
CA TYR A 261 34.98 -2.30 -20.21
C TYR A 261 35.23 -1.37 -19.01
N ARG A 262 34.55 -1.58 -17.88
CA ARG A 262 34.82 -0.82 -16.65
C ARG A 262 36.24 -1.05 -16.13
N ALA A 263 36.72 -2.29 -16.11
CA ALA A 263 38.09 -2.60 -15.70
C ALA A 263 39.13 -1.93 -16.63
N GLN A 264 38.92 -2.00 -17.94
CA GLN A 264 39.82 -1.39 -18.92
C GLN A 264 39.87 0.13 -18.83
N SER A 265 38.72 0.80 -18.64
CA SER A 265 38.67 2.26 -18.49
C SER A 265 39.38 2.76 -17.22
N LEU A 266 39.30 2.02 -16.11
CA LEU A 266 40.03 2.32 -14.87
C LEU A 266 41.55 2.16 -15.02
N GLU A 267 42.02 1.14 -15.75
CA GLU A 267 43.45 0.96 -16.05
C GLU A 267 44.03 2.10 -16.91
N ILE A 268 43.23 2.64 -17.84
CA ILE A 268 43.65 3.76 -18.69
C ILE A 268 43.79 5.05 -17.86
N LEU A 269 42.91 5.27 -16.88
CA LEU A 269 42.99 6.43 -15.97
C LEU A 269 44.13 6.30 -14.95
N GLY A 270 44.47 5.08 -14.52
CA GLY A 270 45.55 4.82 -13.55
C GLY A 270 46.97 4.92 -14.11
N LYS A 271 47.15 4.82 -15.43
CA LYS A 271 48.47 4.96 -16.10
C LYS A 271 48.83 6.40 -16.48
N GLY A 272 48.01 7.38 -16.07
CA GLY A 272 48.19 8.81 -16.36
C GLY A 272 48.91 9.64 -15.28
N TYR A 273 49.53 9.01 -14.28
CA TYR A 273 50.31 9.66 -13.22
C TYR A 273 51.76 9.19 -13.22
#